data_AF-A0A0E3QFY4-F1
#
_entry.id   AF-A0A0E3QFY4-F1
#
_cell.length_a   1.000
_cell.length_b   1.000
_cell.length_c   1.000
_cell.angle_alpha   90.00
_cell.angle_beta   90.00
_cell.angle_gamma   90.00
#
_symmetry.space_group_name_H-M   'P 1'
#
loop_
_entity.id
_entity.type
_entity.pdbx_description
1 polymer ?
#
loop_
_entity_poly.entity_id
_entity_poly.type
_entity_poly.pdbx_seq_one_letter_code
_entity_poly.pdbx_strand_id
1 'polypeptide(L)'
;MELEDISFIKNFILSSGSLKEVAKIYDVSYPTVRLRLDKLIQKIKLSDNKQDEPFITFIKGLAVDSKIELETAKLIIEKYNSEKRNK
;
A
#
# COMPACT_ATOMS: atom_id res chain seq x y z
N MET A 1 -4.15 8.49 3.13
CA MET A 1 -3.66 8.46 4.52
C MET A 1 -4.56 9.36 5.34
N GLU A 2 -4.92 8.95 6.54
CA GLU A 2 -5.80 9.72 7.44
C GLU A 2 -4.99 10.73 8.27
N LEU A 3 -5.62 11.76 8.81
CA LEU A 3 -4.94 12.76 9.66
C LEU A 3 -4.28 12.11 10.89
N GLU A 4 -4.89 11.06 11.43
CA GLU A 4 -4.31 10.32 12.55
C GLU A 4 -3.06 9.51 12.15
N ASP A 5 -3.00 9.00 10.92
CA ASP A 5 -1.80 8.31 10.40
C ASP A 5 -0.59 9.27 10.40
N ILE A 6 -0.83 10.53 10.02
CA ILE A 6 0.20 11.58 9.98
C ILE A 6 0.66 11.95 11.40
N SER A 7 -0.28 12.11 12.33
CA SER A 7 0.02 12.38 13.74
C SER A 7 0.83 11.24 14.37
N PHE A 8 0.47 9.99 14.06
CA PHE A 8 1.22 8.81 14.48
C PHE A 8 2.66 8.84 13.96
N ILE A 9 2.85 9.06 12.65
CA ILE A 9 4.18 9.11 12.03
C ILE A 9 5.02 10.23 12.66
N LYS A 10 4.44 11.41 12.87
CA LYS A 10 5.12 12.54 13.51
C LYS A 10 5.63 12.16 14.90
N ASN A 11 4.76 11.62 15.75
CA ASN A 11 5.14 11.23 17.11
C ASN A 11 6.14 10.07 17.12
N PHE A 12 6.01 9.12 16.18
CA PHE A 12 6.96 8.03 16.00
C PHE A 12 8.36 8.54 15.67
N ILE A 13 8.49 9.50 14.76
CA ILE A 13 9.78 10.12 14.40
C ILE A 13 10.35 10.92 15.57
N LEU A 14 9.52 11.69 16.28
CA LEU A 14 9.95 12.45 17.47
C LEU A 14 10.45 11.54 18.60
N SER A 15 9.91 10.33 18.71
CA SER A 15 10.39 9.27 19.61
C SER A 15 11.53 8.42 19.01
N SER A 16 12.24 8.90 17.99
CA SER A 16 13.35 8.18 17.33
C SER A 16 12.96 6.77 16.84
N GLY A 17 11.70 6.55 16.49
CA GLY A 17 11.17 5.26 16.07
C GLY A 17 10.91 4.25 17.21
N SER A 18 10.96 4.69 18.47
CA SER A 18 10.72 3.82 19.62
C SER A 18 9.24 3.49 19.82
N LEU A 19 8.84 2.29 19.40
CA LEU A 19 7.48 1.76 19.64
C LEU A 19 7.09 1.77 21.12
N LYS A 20 8.05 1.59 22.04
CA LYS A 20 7.81 1.63 23.49
C LYS A 20 7.48 3.04 24.00
N GLU A 21 8.14 4.06 23.48
CA GLU A 21 7.87 5.45 23.86
C GLU A 21 6.55 5.92 23.28
N VAL A 22 6.27 5.58 22.03
CA VAL A 22 4.99 5.87 21.39
C VAL A 22 3.82 5.20 22.13
N ALA A 23 4.00 3.97 22.61
CA ALA A 23 3.00 3.29 23.44
C ALA A 23 2.65 4.08 24.72
N LYS A 24 3.65 4.71 25.35
CA LYS A 24 3.42 5.57 26.51
C LYS A 24 2.70 6.87 26.15
N ILE A 25 3.06 7.49 25.02
CA ILE A 25 2.44 8.76 24.56
C ILE A 25 0.95 8.57 24.27
N TYR A 26 0.60 7.45 23.63
CA TYR A 26 -0.78 7.14 23.25
C TYR A 26 -1.57 6.38 24.33
N ASP A 27 -0.96 6.11 25.48
CA ASP A 27 -1.52 5.31 26.58
C ASP A 27 -2.13 3.97 26.13
N VAL A 28 -1.38 3.24 25.30
CA VAL A 28 -1.80 1.94 24.76
C VAL A 28 -0.68 0.90 24.89
N SER A 29 -1.05 -0.37 24.74
CA SER A 29 -0.08 -1.46 24.78
C SER A 29 0.90 -1.40 23.60
N TYR A 30 2.13 -1.86 23.83
CA TYR A 30 3.14 -2.02 22.78
C TYR A 30 2.63 -2.85 21.58
N PRO A 31 1.93 -3.99 21.77
CA PRO A 31 1.28 -4.72 20.66
C PRO A 31 0.32 -3.85 19.83
N THR A 32 -0.44 -2.95 20.46
CA THR A 32 -1.38 -2.05 19.77
C THR A 32 -0.64 -1.09 18.84
N VAL A 33 0.44 -0.46 19.32
CA VAL A 33 1.26 0.46 18.52
C VAL A 33 1.94 -0.28 17.37
N ARG A 34 2.46 -1.48 17.63
CA ARG A 34 3.07 -2.33 16.61
C ARG A 34 2.09 -2.64 15.48
N LEU A 35 0.86 -3.06 15.81
CA LEU A 35 -0.17 -3.31 14.81
C LEU A 35 -0.50 -2.06 13.98
N ARG A 36 -0.52 -0.89 14.62
CA ARG A 36 -0.74 0.39 13.92
C ARG A 36 0.40 0.72 12.96
N LEU A 37 1.66 0.49 13.35
CA LEU A 37 2.83 0.64 12.49
C LEU A 37 2.78 -0.34 11.32
N ASP A 38 2.47 -1.62 11.56
CA ASP A 38 2.38 -2.65 10.52
C ASP A 38 1.33 -2.28 9.45
N LYS A 39 0.16 -1.77 9.87
CA LYS A 39 -0.87 -1.27 8.95
C LYS A 39 -0.38 -0.09 8.11
N LEU A 40 0.39 0.83 8.70
CA LEU A 40 0.99 1.95 7.95
C LEU A 40 2.03 1.45 6.93
N ILE A 41 2.89 0.51 7.31
CA ILE A 41 3.84 -0.12 6.38
C ILE A 41 3.10 -0.81 5.23
N GLN A 42 2.01 -1.52 5.51
CA GLN A 42 1.17 -2.12 4.46
C GLN A 42 0.56 -1.04 3.55
N LYS A 43 0.00 0.04 4.09
CA LYS A 43 -0.53 1.17 3.30
C LYS A 43 0.56 1.79 2.42
N ILE A 44 1.78 1.98 2.95
CA ILE A 44 2.93 2.49 2.19
C ILE A 44 3.31 1.52 1.08
N LYS A 45 3.49 0.23 1.38
CA LYS A 45 3.81 -0.78 0.36
C LYS A 45 2.75 -0.85 -0.74
N LEU A 46 1.46 -0.77 -0.40
CA LEU A 46 0.39 -0.74 -1.39
C LEU A 46 0.42 0.56 -2.22
N SER A 47 0.86 1.66 -1.62
CA SER A 47 1.02 2.95 -2.31
C SER A 47 2.29 3.01 -3.16
N ASP A 48 3.40 2.40 -2.74
CA ASP A 48 4.63 2.25 -3.52
C ASP A 48 4.47 1.20 -4.62
N ASN A 49 3.54 0.25 -4.45
CA ASN A 49 3.03 -0.56 -5.54
C ASN A 49 2.21 0.25 -6.57
N LYS A 50 2.11 1.59 -6.43
CA LYS A 50 1.82 2.50 -7.55
C LYS A 50 3.05 2.75 -8.39
N GLN A 51 3.52 1.69 -9.02
CA GLN A 51 3.42 1.69 -10.47
C GLN A 51 2.46 0.55 -10.81
N ASP A 52 1.14 0.80 -10.72
CA ASP A 52 0.31 0.24 -11.77
C ASP A 52 0.94 0.82 -13.04
N GLU A 53 1.73 0.02 -13.75
CA GLU A 53 2.39 0.50 -14.95
C GLU A 53 1.32 1.13 -15.85
N PRO A 54 1.62 2.25 -16.53
CA PRO A 54 0.64 2.95 -17.36
C PRO A 54 -0.17 1.99 -18.26
N PHE A 55 0.47 0.88 -18.68
CA PHE A 55 -0.14 -0.24 -19.37
C PHE A 55 -1.21 -1.00 -18.55
N ILE A 56 -0.93 -1.42 -17.32
CA ILE A 56 -1.90 -2.12 -16.45
C ILE A 56 -3.10 -1.20 -16.15
N THR A 57 -2.88 0.09 -15.88
CA THR A 57 -3.97 1.06 -15.70
C THR A 57 -4.80 1.21 -16.96
N PHE A 58 -4.17 1.27 -18.13
CA PHE A 58 -4.85 1.35 -19.43
C PHE A 58 -5.74 0.12 -19.67
N ILE A 59 -5.22 -1.09 -19.45
CA ILE A 59 -5.99 -2.33 -19.64
C ILE A 59 -7.16 -2.42 -18.64
N LYS A 60 -6.95 -2.05 -17.37
CA LYS A 60 -8.05 -1.94 -16.38
C LYS A 60 -9.12 -0.95 -16.84
N GLY A 61 -8.73 0.19 -17.42
CA GLY A 61 -9.65 1.19 -17.97
C GLY A 61 -10.49 0.64 -19.12
N LEU A 62 -9.91 -0.13 -20.04
CA LEU A 62 -10.66 -0.77 -21.14
C LEU A 62 -11.73 -1.75 -20.65
N ALA A 63 -11.46 -2.48 -19.55
CA ALA A 63 -12.45 -3.38 -18.95
C ALA A 63 -13.61 -2.61 -18.29
N VAL A 64 -13.31 -1.48 -17.63
CA VAL A 64 -14.32 -0.60 -17.03
C VAL A 64 -15.21 0.03 -18.12
N ASP A 65 -14.60 0.47 -19.22
CA ASP A 65 -15.32 1.00 -20.39
C ASP A 65 -16.09 -0.08 -21.17
N SER A 66 -16.06 -1.34 -20.74
CA SER A 66 -16.66 -2.50 -21.44
C SER A 66 -16.14 -2.69 -22.87
N LYS A 67 -14.94 -2.16 -23.18
CA LYS A 67 -14.27 -2.33 -24.48
C LYS A 67 -13.63 -3.71 -24.62
N ILE A 68 -13.32 -4.35 -23.50
CA ILE A 68 -12.83 -5.73 -23.41
C ILE A 68 -13.50 -6.43 -22.24
N GLU A 69 -13.64 -7.76 -22.33
CA GLU A 69 -14.12 -8.55 -21.20
C GLU A 69 -13.11 -8.52 -20.05
N LEU A 70 -13.63 -8.57 -18.82
CA LEU A 70 -12.82 -8.56 -17.60
C LEU A 70 -11.81 -9.72 -17.57
N GLU A 71 -12.20 -10.90 -18.06
CA GLU A 71 -11.33 -12.07 -18.12
C GLU A 71 -10.20 -11.89 -19.13
N THR A 72 -10.47 -11.25 -20.27
CA THR A 72 -9.43 -10.88 -21.24
C THR A 72 -8.44 -9.88 -20.66
N ALA A 73 -8.93 -8.87 -19.93
CA ALA A 73 -8.08 -7.89 -19.27
C ALA A 73 -7.11 -8.53 -18.25
N LYS A 74 -7.62 -9.49 -17.46
CA LYS A 74 -6.80 -10.27 -16.51
C LYS A 74 -5.70 -11.07 -17.23
N LEU A 75 -6.05 -11.76 -18.30
CA LEU A 75 -5.11 -12.57 -19.10
C LEU A 75 -3.95 -11.71 -19.65
N ILE A 76 -4.28 -10.52 -20.18
CA ILE A 76 -3.29 -9.57 -20.72
C ILE A 76 -2.33 -9.10 -19.63
N ILE A 77 -2.87 -8.70 -18.46
CA ILE A 77 -2.07 -8.24 -17.32
C ILE A 77 -1.18 -9.36 -16.78
N GLU A 78 -1.67 -10.59 -16.71
CA GLU A 78 -0.91 -11.75 -16.26
C GLU A 78 0.27 -12.06 -17.20
N LYS A 79 0.00 -12.12 -18.51
CA LYS A 79 1.02 -12.34 -19.53
C LYS A 79 2.10 -11.25 -19.48
N TYR A 80 1.70 -9.99 -19.41
CA TYR A 80 2.63 -8.86 -19.30
C TYR A 80 3.52 -8.93 -18.04
N ASN A 81 2.94 -9.26 -16.88
CA ASN A 81 3.70 -9.47 -15.65
C ASN A 81 4.63 -10.69 -15.70
N SER A 82 4.32 -11.70 -16.49
CA SER A 82 5.19 -12.87 -16.69
C SER A 82 6.43 -12.53 -17.53
N GLU A 83 6.28 -11.71 -18.58
CA GLU A 83 7.38 -11.30 -19.45
C GLU A 83 8.32 -10.31 -18.77
N LYS A 84 7.78 -9.40 -17.94
CA LYS A 84 8.59 -8.49 -17.12
C LYS A 84 9.46 -9.23 -16.10
N ARG A 85 9.00 -10.38 -15.58
CA ARG A 85 9.75 -11.19 -14.62
C ARG A 85 10.87 -12.02 -15.25
N ASN A 86 10.78 -12.28 -16.56
CA ASN A 86 11.78 -13.05 -17.32
C ASN A 86 12.85 -12.16 -17.97
N LYS A 87 12.90 -10.87 -17.62
CA LYS A 87 13.78 -9.86 -18.18
C LYS A 87 14.59 -9.22 -17.06
#